data_AF-A0A978RYU3-F1
#
_entry.id   AF-A0A978RYU3-F1
#
_cell.length_a   1.000
_cell.length_b   1.000
_cell.length_c   1.000
_cell.angle_alpha   90.00
_cell.angle_beta   90.00
_cell.angle_gamma   90.00
#
_symmetry.space_group_name_H-M   'P 1'
#
loop_
_entity.id
_entity.type
_entity.pdbx_description
1 polymer ?
#
loop_
_entity_poly.entity_id
_entity_poly.type
_entity_poly.pdbx_seq_one_letter_code
_entity_poly.pdbx_strand_id
1 'polypeptide(L)'
;MNIKLVESLAQVVQSLSPEERSLLDEKLKTDPEQTSAAGKERPFYETATPEEWVKAFQEWAESHPRHQPYLSDEAISRESIYGTRG
;
A
#
# COMPACT_ATOMS: atom_id res chain seq x y z
N MET A 1 -22.55 -2.41 -10.59
CA MET A 1 -21.59 -3.38 -11.15
C MET A 1 -21.64 -3.29 -12.67
N ASN A 2 -20.52 -3.05 -13.35
CA ASN A 2 -20.49 -2.78 -14.79
C ASN A 2 -20.42 -4.09 -15.59
N ILE A 3 -21.57 -4.74 -15.75
CA ILE A 3 -21.75 -6.04 -16.41
C ILE A 3 -21.20 -6.11 -17.84
N LYS A 4 -21.21 -4.99 -18.58
CA LYS A 4 -20.73 -4.91 -19.97
C LYS A 4 -19.22 -5.16 -20.07
N LEU A 5 -18.46 -4.73 -19.07
CA LEU A 5 -17.01 -4.95 -19.03
C LEU A 5 -16.67 -6.42 -18.79
N VAL A 6 -17.44 -7.09 -17.93
CA VAL A 6 -17.25 -8.51 -17.60
C VAL A 6 -17.56 -9.38 -18.82
N GLU A 7 -18.64 -9.09 -19.53
CA GLU A 7 -19.01 -9.79 -20.77
C GLU A 7 -17.96 -9.60 -21.87
N SER A 8 -17.48 -8.36 -22.08
CA SER A 8 -16.42 -8.08 -23.05
C SER A 8 -15.12 -8.81 -22.71
N LEU A 9 -14.75 -8.88 -21.43
CA LEU A 9 -13.55 -9.60 -21.00
C LEU A 9 -13.69 -11.10 -21.23
N ALA A 10 -14.85 -11.68 -20.91
CA ALA A 10 -15.13 -13.08 -21.14
C ALA A 10 -15.05 -13.45 -22.64
N GLN A 11 -15.52 -12.56 -23.52
CA GLN A 11 -15.41 -12.72 -24.97
C GLN A 11 -13.95 -12.76 -25.42
N VAL A 12 -13.11 -11.85 -24.90
CA VAL A 12 -11.68 -11.77 -25.23
C VAL A 12 -10.96 -13.03 -24.79
N VAL A 13 -11.17 -13.48 -23.55
CA VAL A 13 -10.56 -14.72 -23.03
C VAL A 13 -10.98 -15.95 -23.86
N GLN A 14 -12.24 -16.00 -24.32
CA GLN A 14 -12.74 -17.08 -25.17
C GLN A 14 -12.14 -17.07 -26.59
N SER A 15 -11.73 -15.91 -27.10
CA SER A 15 -11.06 -15.82 -28.41
C SER A 15 -9.59 -16.23 -28.41
N LEU A 16 -8.96 -16.37 -27.24
CA LEU A 16 -7.56 -16.77 -27.11
C LEU A 16 -7.33 -18.26 -27.43
N SER A 17 -6.17 -18.56 -28.00
CA SER A 17 -5.68 -19.93 -28.21
C SER A 17 -5.34 -20.64 -26.90
N PRO A 18 -5.24 -21.98 -26.88
CA PRO A 18 -4.89 -22.73 -25.67
C PRO A 18 -3.55 -22.33 -25.06
N GLU A 19 -2.56 -22.00 -25.90
CA GLU A 19 -1.22 -21.57 -25.47
C GLU A 19 -1.26 -20.19 -24.80
N GLU A 20 -1.98 -19.24 -25.40
CA GLU A 20 -2.15 -17.89 -24.85
C GLU A 20 -2.92 -17.90 -23.53
N ARG A 21 -3.92 -18.78 -23.38
CA ARG A 21 -4.63 -18.97 -22.11
C ARG A 21 -3.71 -19.52 -21.03
N SER A 22 -2.87 -20.49 -21.36
CA SER A 22 -1.88 -21.03 -20.41
C SER A 22 -0.89 -19.95 -19.96
N LEU A 23 -0.43 -19.11 -20.89
CA LEU A 23 0.49 -18.01 -20.61
C LEU A 23 -0.18 -16.89 -19.79
N LEU A 24 -1.48 -16.63 -20.03
CA LEU A 24 -2.28 -15.72 -19.21
C LEU A 24 -2.43 -16.25 -17.77
N ASP A 25 -2.76 -17.53 -17.60
CA ASP A 25 -2.88 -18.16 -16.28
C ASP A 25 -1.55 -18.16 -15.51
N GLU A 26 -0.44 -18.36 -16.20
CA GLU A 26 0.90 -18.23 -15.62
C GLU A 26 1.14 -16.79 -15.16
N LYS A 27 0.85 -15.79 -16.01
CA LYS A 27 1.02 -14.37 -15.68
C LYS A 27 0.17 -13.91 -14.50
N LEU A 28 -1.07 -14.37 -14.42
CA LEU A 28 -1.98 -14.09 -13.30
C LEU A 28 -1.51 -14.71 -11.97
N LYS A 29 -0.74 -15.80 -12.02
CA LYS A 29 -0.11 -16.41 -10.84
C LYS A 29 1.19 -15.72 -10.44
N THR A 30 1.91 -15.15 -11.40
CA THR A 30 3.18 -14.43 -11.13
C THR A 30 2.99 -13.00 -10.63
N ASP A 31 1.78 -12.45 -10.64
CA ASP A 31 1.47 -11.16 -10.02
C ASP A 31 1.06 -11.33 -8.53
N PRO A 32 1.96 -11.11 -7.56
CA PRO A 32 1.64 -11.19 -6.13
C PRO A 32 0.71 -10.06 -5.64
N GLU A 33 0.29 -9.16 -6.52
CA GLU A 33 -0.65 -8.08 -6.19
C GLU A 33 -2.13 -8.47 -6.34
N GLN A 34 -2.49 -9.48 -7.14
CA GLN A 34 -3.92 -9.80 -7.36
C GLN A 34 -4.40 -11.15 -6.82
N THR A 35 -3.51 -12.11 -6.51
CA THR A 35 -3.92 -13.46 -6.04
C THR A 35 -3.87 -13.67 -4.51
N SER A 36 -3.57 -12.63 -3.73
CA SER A 36 -3.32 -12.79 -2.28
C SER A 36 -4.41 -12.18 -1.39
N ALA A 37 -5.64 -12.67 -1.50
CA ALA A 37 -6.65 -12.49 -0.44
C ALA A 37 -6.54 -13.55 0.68
N ALA A 38 -5.73 -14.60 0.49
CA ALA A 38 -5.64 -15.74 1.42
C ALA A 38 -4.24 -15.98 2.02
N GLY A 39 -3.21 -15.19 1.68
CA GLY A 39 -1.83 -15.48 2.08
C GLY A 39 -0.85 -14.31 2.18
N LYS A 40 -1.29 -13.06 1.98
CA LYS A 40 -0.48 -11.89 2.39
C LYS A 40 -0.79 -11.62 3.86
N GLU A 41 0.21 -11.70 4.72
CA GLU A 41 0.10 -11.15 6.08
C GLU A 41 -0.42 -9.72 5.96
N ARG A 42 -1.50 -9.43 6.67
CA ARG A 42 -2.06 -8.07 6.67
C ARG A 42 -1.00 -7.10 7.20
N PRO A 43 -0.89 -5.90 6.61
CA PRO A 43 0.14 -4.97 6.99
C PRO A 43 0.01 -4.59 8.47
N PHE A 44 1.14 -4.28 9.11
CA PHE A 44 1.24 -4.02 10.54
C PHE A 44 0.18 -3.02 11.04
N TYR A 45 -0.11 -1.97 10.27
CA TYR A 45 -1.08 -0.95 10.68
C TYR A 45 -2.53 -1.45 10.78
N GLU A 46 -2.86 -2.59 10.15
CA GLU A 46 -4.20 -3.20 10.23
C GLU A 46 -4.32 -4.23 11.36
N THR A 47 -3.20 -4.79 11.83
CA THR A 47 -3.19 -5.93 12.75
C THR A 47 -2.60 -5.63 14.12
N ALA A 48 -1.79 -4.59 14.23
CA ALA A 48 -1.12 -4.23 15.47
C ALA A 48 -2.12 -3.78 16.53
N THR A 49 -1.93 -4.31 17.73
CA THR A 49 -2.58 -3.86 18.96
C THR A 49 -2.09 -2.47 19.37
N PRO A 50 -2.82 -1.74 20.23
CA PRO A 50 -2.36 -0.47 20.76
C PRO A 50 -0.97 -0.55 21.43
N GLU A 51 -0.69 -1.64 22.14
CA GLU A 51 0.59 -1.87 22.81
C GLU A 51 1.73 -2.07 21.80
N GLU A 52 1.49 -2.82 20.72
CA GLU A 52 2.46 -2.99 19.64
C GLU A 52 2.74 -1.69 18.90
N TRP A 53 1.72 -0.85 18.72
CA TRP A 53 1.86 0.49 18.18
C TRP A 53 2.74 1.38 19.06
N VAL A 54 2.49 1.42 20.37
CA VAL A 54 3.30 2.22 21.31
C VAL A 54 4.75 1.76 21.26
N LYS A 55 4.98 0.45 21.26
CA LYS A 55 6.33 -0.12 21.21
C LYS A 55 7.04 0.23 19.90
N ALA A 56 6.40 -0.02 18.75
CA ALA A 56 6.99 0.28 17.44
C ALA A 56 7.29 1.78 17.28
N PHE A 57 6.43 2.65 17.81
CA PHE A 57 6.65 4.09 17.79
C PHE A 57 7.86 4.49 18.66
N GLN A 58 8.00 3.92 19.85
CA GLN A 58 9.16 4.18 20.72
C GLN A 58 10.46 3.71 20.07
N GLU A 59 10.49 2.50 19.52
CA GLU A 59 11.66 1.96 18.82
C GLU A 59 12.06 2.85 17.63
N TRP A 60 11.09 3.32 16.85
CA TRP A 60 11.32 4.26 15.75
C TRP A 60 11.85 5.61 16.25
N ALA A 61 11.29 6.16 17.33
CA ALA A 61 11.77 7.42 17.89
C ALA A 61 13.23 7.30 18.39
N GLU A 62 13.57 6.16 18.99
CA GLU A 62 14.90 5.88 19.54
C GLU A 62 15.95 5.51 18.48
N SER A 63 15.52 5.08 17.28
CA SER A 63 16.45 4.72 16.20
C SER A 63 17.22 5.90 15.61
N HIS A 64 16.85 7.13 15.96
CA HIS A 64 17.43 8.35 15.40
C HIS A 64 18.57 8.93 16.27
N PRO A 65 19.58 9.58 15.66
CA PRO A 65 20.65 10.24 16.41
C PRO A 65 20.11 11.34 17.32
N ARG A 66 20.41 11.27 18.62
CA ARG A 66 19.97 12.29 19.62
C ARG A 66 20.65 13.66 19.47
N HIS A 67 21.59 13.80 18.53
CA HIS A 67 22.36 15.01 18.27
C HIS A 67 22.01 15.65 16.93
N GLN A 68 20.74 15.58 16.53
CA GLN A 68 20.26 16.36 15.40
C GLN A 68 20.01 17.81 15.83
N PRO A 69 20.31 18.80 14.96
CA PRO A 69 19.93 20.18 15.22
C PRO A 69 18.40 20.27 15.33
N TYR A 70 17.93 20.93 16.38
CA TYR A 70 16.51 21.22 16.54
C TYR A 70 16.05 22.14 15.39
N LEU A 71 14.83 21.89 14.91
CA LEU A 71 14.17 22.84 14.02
C LEU A 71 13.94 24.15 14.77
N SER A 72 14.04 25.28 14.07
CA SER A 72 13.69 26.59 14.65
C SER A 72 12.20 26.66 14.93
N ASP A 73 11.80 27.50 15.90
CA ASP A 73 10.38 27.72 16.22
C ASP A 73 9.58 28.16 14.99
N GLU A 74 10.19 28.97 14.11
CA GLU A 74 9.61 29.37 12.84
C GLU A 74 9.31 28.16 11.93
N ALA A 75 10.24 27.20 11.83
CA ALA A 75 10.10 26.01 10.98
C ALA A 75 9.02 25.03 11.46
N ILE A 76 8.67 25.06 12.75
CA ILE A 76 7.60 24.23 13.34
C ILE A 76 6.29 25.03 13.47
N SER A 77 6.32 26.36 13.27
CA SER A 77 5.15 27.20 13.51
C SER A 77 4.02 26.89 12.52
N ARG A 78 2.79 26.80 13.04
CA ARG A 78 1.58 26.60 12.24
C ARG A 78 1.39 27.71 11.21
N GLU A 79 1.73 28.95 11.58
CA GLU A 79 1.65 30.12 10.71
C GLU A 79 2.62 30.02 9.53
N SER A 80 3.85 29.55 9.75
CA SER A 80 4.79 29.29 8.65
C SER A 80 4.31 28.18 7.71
N ILE A 81 3.73 27.11 8.26
CA ILE A 81 3.28 25.95 7.46
C ILE A 81 1.98 26.26 6.68
N TYR A 82 1.05 27.03 7.26
CA TYR A 82 -0.31 27.20 6.72
C TYR A 82 -0.77 28.65 6.49
N GLY A 83 -0.02 29.66 6.91
CA GLY A 83 -0.49 31.05 7.02
C GLY A 83 -0.94 31.68 5.69
N THR A 84 -0.14 31.57 4.64
CA THR A 84 -0.45 32.17 3.32
C THR A 84 -1.37 31.33 2.43
N ARG A 85 -1.89 30.19 2.92
CA ARG A 85 -2.77 29.28 2.16
C ARG A 85 -4.24 29.33 2.60
N GLY A 86 -4.64 30.41 3.25
CA GLY A 86 -6.04 30.69 3.67
C GLY A 86 -6.74 31.69 2.78
#